data_AF-A0A2D9Q503-F1
#
_entry.id   AF-A0A2D9Q503-F1
#
_cell.length_a   1.000
_cell.length_b   1.000
_cell.length_c   1.000
_cell.angle_alpha   90.00
_cell.angle_beta   90.00
_cell.angle_gamma   90.00
#
_symmetry.space_group_name_H-M   'P 1'
#
loop_
_entity.id
_entity.type
_entity.pdbx_description
1 polymer ?
#
loop_
_entity_poly.entity_id
_entity_poly.type
_entity_poly.pdbx_seq_one_letter_code
_entity_poly.pdbx_strand_id
1 'polypeptide(L)'
;SHHNGWLTRIDLLHPNFPGPYDSVGLYVSDECAGVHEMIFLSTLVMMTDGVPQRDKLKAVAVMCGIVYVLNILRLVVFYPIAVQSCVETPDIQACLTPMWEWHETVYTWGFLGVLVCMWLVWFLRFGGPARTLAATKDDPSPWRFQRRREWQTKHKAFLGAALLLFVLAMTNISTNQEAIDARDTLAFCEFSSQLSSECGMAQQRWDDAIGYAWSLSALALALGVGSMVVIERPLEDGTWPVHHAAKEPETTSADDGVRPKSHHTKKKGSWKRREEE
;
A
#
# COMPACT_ATOMS: atom_id res chain seq x y z
N SER A 1 -32.62 -22.46 -2.71
CA SER A 1 -31.16 -22.58 -2.51
C SER A 1 -30.81 -24.06 -2.40
N HIS A 2 -30.02 -24.59 -3.32
CA HIS A 2 -29.41 -25.91 -3.17
C HIS A 2 -28.10 -25.74 -2.41
N HIS A 3 -27.99 -26.35 -1.23
CA HIS A 3 -26.80 -26.31 -0.39
C HIS A 3 -25.89 -27.49 -0.78
N ASN A 4 -24.85 -27.22 -1.55
CA ASN A 4 -23.83 -28.21 -1.91
C ASN A 4 -22.48 -27.77 -1.30
N GLY A 5 -22.32 -27.94 0.02
CA GLY A 5 -21.06 -27.67 0.74
C GLY A 5 -20.93 -26.26 1.36
N TRP A 6 -19.68 -25.78 1.53
CA TRP A 6 -19.32 -24.45 2.08
C TRP A 6 -19.71 -23.28 1.16
N LEU A 7 -20.13 -23.57 -0.08
CA LEU A 7 -20.62 -22.61 -1.05
C LEU A 7 -22.15 -22.56 -1.00
N THR A 8 -22.71 -21.36 -0.85
CA THR A 8 -24.15 -21.12 -0.93
C THR A 8 -24.50 -20.68 -2.33
N ARG A 9 -25.30 -21.48 -3.06
CA ARG A 9 -25.80 -21.08 -4.37
C ARG A 9 -27.09 -20.26 -4.22
N ILE A 10 -27.08 -19.05 -4.76
CA ILE A 10 -28.21 -18.14 -4.85
C ILE A 10 -28.63 -18.06 -6.31
N ASP A 11 -29.84 -18.49 -6.63
CA ASP A 11 -30.39 -18.38 -7.98
C ASP A 11 -31.27 -17.12 -8.06
N LEU A 12 -30.87 -16.18 -8.90
CA LEU A 12 -31.66 -15.01 -9.25
C LEU A 12 -32.67 -15.42 -10.33
N LEU A 13 -33.93 -15.03 -10.15
CA LEU A 13 -35.02 -15.38 -11.06
C LEU A 13 -35.57 -14.10 -11.70
N HIS A 14 -35.61 -14.07 -13.04
CA HIS A 14 -36.24 -13.00 -13.79
C HIS A 14 -36.55 -13.46 -15.23
N PRO A 15 -37.74 -13.19 -15.80
CA PRO A 15 -38.16 -13.68 -17.13
C PRO A 15 -37.26 -13.28 -18.31
N ASN A 16 -36.36 -12.32 -18.12
CA ASN A 16 -35.45 -11.83 -19.16
C ASN A 16 -34.03 -12.39 -19.00
N PHE A 17 -33.80 -13.24 -18.00
CA PHE A 17 -32.50 -13.86 -17.81
C PHE A 17 -32.26 -14.98 -18.83
N PRO A 18 -31.02 -15.14 -19.30
CA PRO A 18 -30.73 -16.06 -20.37
C PRO A 18 -30.73 -17.52 -19.89
N GLY A 19 -31.29 -18.42 -20.68
CA GLY A 19 -31.30 -19.87 -20.42
C GLY A 19 -32.68 -20.47 -20.15
N PRO A 20 -32.77 -21.81 -20.07
CA PRO A 20 -34.06 -22.54 -20.11
C PRO A 20 -34.94 -22.40 -18.85
N TYR A 21 -34.44 -21.75 -17.80
CA TYR A 21 -35.13 -21.60 -16.52
C TYR A 21 -35.22 -20.14 -16.05
N ASP A 22 -34.90 -19.17 -16.91
CA ASP A 22 -34.93 -17.73 -16.58
C ASP A 22 -34.18 -17.41 -15.26
N SER A 23 -33.05 -18.12 -15.06
CA SER A 23 -32.35 -18.16 -13.78
C SER A 23 -30.84 -17.99 -13.94
N VAL A 24 -30.24 -17.17 -13.07
CA VAL A 24 -28.79 -16.99 -12.99
C VAL A 24 -28.31 -17.44 -11.61
N GLY A 25 -27.47 -18.48 -11.58
CA GLY A 25 -26.90 -19.00 -10.34
C GLY A 25 -25.60 -18.28 -9.96
N LEU A 26 -25.60 -17.61 -8.82
CA LEU A 26 -24.41 -17.07 -8.18
C LEU A 26 -23.94 -18.01 -7.06
N TYR A 27 -22.66 -18.35 -7.07
CA TYR A 27 -22.02 -19.06 -5.97
C TYR A 27 -21.42 -18.04 -5.00
N VAL A 28 -21.94 -18.02 -3.78
CA VAL A 28 -21.51 -17.14 -2.71
C VAL A 28 -20.72 -17.95 -1.70
N SER A 29 -19.47 -17.59 -1.53
CA SER A 29 -18.55 -18.22 -0.59
C SER A 29 -18.26 -17.28 0.59
N ASP A 30 -17.49 -17.74 1.57
CA ASP A 30 -17.09 -16.97 2.75
C ASP A 30 -16.23 -15.73 2.40
N GLU A 31 -15.48 -15.73 1.29
CA GLU A 31 -14.84 -14.51 0.79
C GLU A 31 -15.86 -13.42 0.41
N CYS A 32 -17.08 -13.78 0.02
CA CYS A 32 -18.14 -12.81 -0.30
C CYS A 32 -18.81 -12.22 0.94
N ALA A 33 -18.67 -12.86 2.10
CA ALA A 33 -19.15 -12.31 3.38
C ALA A 33 -18.21 -11.25 3.97
N GLY A 34 -17.05 -11.03 3.34
CA GLY A 34 -16.08 -10.02 3.75
C GLY A 34 -15.01 -10.51 4.74
N VAL A 35 -14.79 -11.82 4.84
CA VAL A 35 -13.91 -12.40 5.86
C VAL A 35 -12.47 -11.90 5.71
N HIS A 36 -11.94 -11.83 4.49
CA HIS A 36 -10.60 -11.32 4.23
C HIS A 36 -10.46 -9.84 4.64
N GLU A 37 -11.46 -9.04 4.33
CA GLU A 37 -11.52 -7.61 4.63
C GLU A 37 -11.57 -7.37 6.14
N MET A 38 -12.34 -8.18 6.87
CA MET A 38 -12.40 -8.15 8.34
C MET A 38 -11.06 -8.53 8.97
N ILE A 39 -10.39 -9.58 8.48
CA ILE A 39 -9.08 -10.01 8.97
C ILE A 39 -8.04 -8.92 8.73
N PHE A 40 -7.99 -8.37 7.51
CA PHE A 40 -7.06 -7.32 7.12
C PHE A 40 -7.19 -6.10 8.03
N LEU A 41 -8.41 -5.58 8.18
CA LEU A 41 -8.67 -4.39 8.97
C LEU A 41 -8.42 -4.62 10.47
N SER A 42 -8.82 -5.78 10.99
CA SER A 42 -8.57 -6.16 12.39
C SER A 42 -7.07 -6.17 12.69
N THR A 43 -6.29 -6.72 11.75
CA THR A 43 -4.83 -6.79 11.87
C THR A 43 -4.21 -5.39 11.88
N LEU A 44 -4.63 -4.49 10.97
CA LEU A 44 -4.15 -3.10 10.94
C LEU A 44 -4.43 -2.33 12.23
N VAL A 45 -5.64 -2.47 12.78
CA VAL A 45 -6.02 -1.82 14.04
C VAL A 45 -5.23 -2.40 15.22
N MET A 46 -5.03 -3.72 15.24
CA MET A 46 -4.28 -4.40 16.31
C MET A 46 -2.80 -4.03 16.32
N MET A 47 -2.16 -3.95 15.15
CA MET A 47 -0.76 -3.55 14.98
C MET A 47 -0.50 -2.05 15.20
N THR A 48 -1.54 -1.23 15.37
CA THR A 48 -1.37 0.20 15.63
C THR A 48 -0.88 0.45 17.06
N ASP A 49 0.34 0.93 17.23
CA ASP A 49 0.90 1.19 18.55
C ASP A 49 0.30 2.41 19.25
N GLY A 50 0.41 2.39 20.58
CA GLY A 50 0.02 3.51 21.43
C GLY A 50 -1.47 3.61 21.76
N VAL A 51 -2.37 2.80 21.16
CA VAL A 51 -3.82 2.79 21.48
C VAL A 51 -4.16 1.67 22.47
N PRO A 52 -4.99 1.91 23.52
CA PRO A 52 -5.35 0.87 24.48
C PRO A 52 -6.18 -0.26 23.83
N GLN A 53 -5.96 -1.50 24.26
CA GLN A 53 -6.58 -2.72 23.71
C GLN A 53 -8.12 -2.66 23.66
N ARG A 54 -8.75 -2.02 24.66
CA ARG A 54 -10.21 -1.90 24.73
C ARG A 54 -10.78 -1.03 23.62
N ASP A 55 -10.09 0.05 23.26
CA ASP A 55 -10.54 0.94 22.19
C ASP A 55 -10.25 0.33 20.82
N LYS A 56 -9.14 -0.43 20.69
CA LYS A 56 -8.87 -1.26 19.51
C LYS A 56 -10.01 -2.26 19.26
N LEU A 57 -10.41 -3.04 20.27
CA LEU A 57 -11.48 -4.04 20.11
C LEU A 57 -12.83 -3.40 19.76
N LYS A 58 -13.19 -2.26 20.38
CA LYS A 58 -14.41 -1.52 20.02
C LYS A 58 -14.35 -1.03 18.58
N ALA A 59 -13.21 -0.50 18.15
CA ALA A 59 -13.02 -0.03 16.78
C ALA A 59 -13.13 -1.17 15.77
N VAL A 60 -12.46 -2.30 16.03
CA VAL A 60 -12.55 -3.52 15.20
C VAL A 60 -14.00 -3.98 15.08
N ALA A 61 -14.74 -4.09 16.19
CA ALA A 61 -16.13 -4.53 16.15
C ALA A 61 -17.02 -3.61 15.30
N VAL A 62 -16.90 -2.28 15.47
CA VAL A 62 -17.69 -1.31 14.69
C VAL A 62 -17.32 -1.39 13.21
N MET A 63 -16.04 -1.40 12.88
CA MET A 63 -15.61 -1.40 11.50
C MET A 63 -15.90 -2.73 10.78
N CYS A 64 -15.72 -3.87 11.44
CA CYS A 64 -16.14 -5.17 10.89
C CYS A 64 -17.64 -5.20 10.63
N GLY A 65 -18.45 -4.60 11.51
CA GLY A 65 -19.89 -4.43 11.27
C GLY A 65 -20.20 -3.61 10.02
N ILE A 66 -19.47 -2.51 9.80
CA ILE A 66 -19.61 -1.69 8.58
C ILE A 66 -19.24 -2.51 7.34
N VAL A 67 -18.09 -3.19 7.36
CA VAL A 67 -17.61 -4.02 6.24
C VAL A 67 -18.58 -5.15 5.93
N TYR A 68 -19.15 -5.80 6.94
CA TYR A 68 -20.17 -6.82 6.76
C TYR A 68 -21.39 -6.28 6.01
N VAL A 69 -21.92 -5.13 6.45
CA VAL A 69 -23.08 -4.49 5.81
C VAL A 69 -22.77 -4.09 4.36
N LEU A 70 -21.58 -3.54 4.10
CA LEU A 70 -21.14 -3.18 2.76
C LEU A 70 -21.03 -4.41 1.84
N ASN A 71 -20.55 -5.54 2.36
CA ASN A 71 -20.49 -6.79 1.62
C ASN A 71 -21.87 -7.36 1.29
N ILE A 72 -22.83 -7.27 2.22
CA ILE A 72 -24.22 -7.65 1.92
C ILE A 72 -24.83 -6.70 0.89
N LEU A 73 -24.62 -5.38 1.04
CA LEU A 73 -25.10 -4.39 0.06
C LEU A 73 -24.54 -4.69 -1.33
N ARG A 74 -23.28 -5.15 -1.41
CA ARG A 74 -22.68 -5.56 -2.67
C ARG A 74 -23.53 -6.61 -3.39
N LEU A 75 -23.89 -7.68 -2.67
CA LEU A 75 -24.70 -8.78 -3.20
C LEU A 75 -26.11 -8.33 -3.57
N VAL A 76 -26.71 -7.43 -2.80
CA VAL A 76 -28.06 -6.89 -3.07
C VAL A 76 -28.10 -6.09 -4.36
N VAL A 77 -27.03 -5.36 -4.68
CA VAL A 77 -26.95 -4.51 -5.88
C VAL A 77 -26.77 -5.33 -7.17
N PHE A 78 -26.36 -6.60 -7.11
CA PHE A 78 -26.29 -7.46 -8.30
C PHE A 78 -27.62 -7.62 -9.01
N TYR A 79 -28.72 -7.79 -8.26
CA TYR A 79 -30.04 -8.03 -8.85
C TYR A 79 -30.54 -6.87 -9.73
N PRO A 80 -30.61 -5.61 -9.26
CA PRO A 80 -31.09 -4.51 -10.08
C PRO A 80 -30.18 -4.23 -11.29
N ILE A 81 -28.86 -4.39 -11.17
CA ILE A 81 -27.93 -4.20 -12.30
C ILE A 81 -28.19 -5.26 -13.37
N ALA A 82 -28.28 -6.53 -12.98
CA ALA A 82 -28.55 -7.62 -13.93
C ALA A 82 -29.91 -7.46 -14.62
N VAL A 83 -30.96 -7.08 -13.88
CA VAL A 83 -32.30 -6.90 -14.46
C VAL A 83 -32.32 -5.75 -15.46
N GLN A 84 -31.71 -4.60 -15.13
CA GLN A 84 -31.69 -3.44 -16.04
C GLN A 84 -31.04 -3.80 -17.39
N SER A 85 -29.88 -4.44 -17.36
CA SER A 85 -29.16 -4.81 -18.58
C SER A 85 -29.86 -5.92 -19.39
N CYS A 86 -30.49 -6.90 -18.73
CA CYS A 86 -31.21 -7.97 -19.41
C CYS A 86 -32.61 -7.56 -19.90
N VAL A 87 -33.21 -6.47 -19.40
CA VAL A 87 -34.42 -5.86 -20.00
C VAL A 87 -34.09 -5.19 -21.33
N GLU A 88 -32.93 -4.54 -21.43
CA GLU A 88 -32.49 -3.87 -22.67
C GLU A 88 -32.04 -4.85 -23.76
N THR A 89 -31.47 -5.99 -23.35
CA THR A 89 -30.98 -7.05 -24.26
C THR A 89 -31.37 -8.44 -23.74
N PRO A 90 -32.62 -8.90 -24.01
CA PRO A 90 -33.12 -10.16 -23.47
C PRO A 90 -32.45 -11.39 -24.10
N ASP A 91 -32.37 -12.47 -23.32
CA ASP A 91 -31.98 -13.84 -23.74
C ASP A 91 -30.55 -14.00 -24.31
N ILE A 92 -29.63 -13.09 -23.97
CA ILE A 92 -28.22 -13.18 -24.35
C ILE A 92 -27.35 -13.19 -23.08
N GLN A 93 -26.37 -14.10 -23.00
CA GLN A 93 -25.46 -14.20 -21.84
C GLN A 93 -24.68 -12.90 -21.57
N ALA A 94 -24.40 -12.11 -22.60
CA ALA A 94 -23.74 -10.80 -22.50
C ALA A 94 -24.54 -9.76 -21.70
N CYS A 95 -25.84 -9.95 -21.44
CA CYS A 95 -26.62 -9.04 -20.61
C CYS A 95 -26.18 -9.02 -19.14
N LEU A 96 -25.42 -10.04 -18.72
CA LEU A 96 -24.86 -10.14 -17.37
C LEU A 96 -23.50 -9.45 -17.23
N THR A 97 -22.85 -9.07 -18.34
CA THR A 97 -21.53 -8.43 -18.33
C THR A 97 -21.45 -7.20 -17.42
N PRO A 98 -22.42 -6.26 -17.43
CA PRO A 98 -22.37 -5.09 -16.55
C PRO A 98 -22.41 -5.42 -15.05
N MET A 99 -23.10 -6.51 -14.67
CA MET A 99 -23.10 -7.02 -13.29
C MET A 99 -21.72 -7.52 -12.89
N TRP A 100 -21.04 -8.26 -13.78
CA TRP A 100 -19.70 -8.79 -13.55
C TRP A 100 -18.63 -7.71 -13.52
N GLU A 101 -18.67 -6.75 -14.46
CA GLU A 101 -17.75 -5.60 -14.48
C GLU A 101 -17.86 -4.75 -13.20
N TRP A 102 -19.10 -4.54 -12.72
CA TRP A 102 -19.32 -3.87 -11.45
C TRP A 102 -18.75 -4.67 -10.28
N HIS A 103 -18.99 -5.99 -10.26
CA HIS A 103 -18.44 -6.86 -9.23
C HIS A 103 -16.91 -6.78 -9.18
N GLU A 104 -16.26 -6.91 -10.34
CA GLU A 104 -14.80 -6.88 -10.48
C GLU A 104 -14.24 -5.54 -10.04
N THR A 105 -14.85 -4.43 -10.44
CA THR A 105 -14.42 -3.08 -10.06
C THR A 105 -14.49 -2.87 -8.54
N VAL A 106 -15.59 -3.31 -7.91
CA VAL A 106 -15.76 -3.20 -6.45
C VAL A 106 -14.77 -4.09 -5.71
N TYR A 107 -14.51 -5.29 -6.22
CA TYR A 107 -13.58 -6.26 -5.63
C TYR A 107 -12.12 -5.82 -5.75
N THR A 108 -11.70 -5.36 -6.93
CA THR A 108 -10.30 -4.99 -7.21
C THR A 108 -9.87 -3.69 -6.55
N TRP A 109 -10.72 -2.66 -6.58
CA TRP A 109 -10.36 -1.32 -6.11
C TRP A 109 -11.28 -0.78 -5.02
N GLY A 110 -12.58 -1.05 -5.12
CA GLY A 110 -13.60 -0.48 -4.24
C GLY A 110 -13.36 -0.81 -2.76
N PHE A 111 -13.27 -2.10 -2.43
CA PHE A 111 -13.11 -2.53 -1.04
C PHE A 111 -11.77 -2.09 -0.44
N LEU A 112 -10.66 -2.23 -1.16
CA LEU A 112 -9.36 -1.77 -0.68
C LEU A 112 -9.38 -0.27 -0.36
N GLY A 113 -9.95 0.54 -1.24
CA GLY A 113 -10.09 1.98 -1.03
C GLY A 113 -10.90 2.31 0.22
N VAL A 114 -12.07 1.69 0.38
CA VAL A 114 -12.94 1.91 1.55
C VAL A 114 -12.24 1.50 2.85
N LEU A 115 -11.57 0.35 2.88
CA LEU A 115 -10.87 -0.15 4.06
C LEU A 115 -9.73 0.78 4.48
N VAL A 116 -8.89 1.18 3.52
CA VAL A 116 -7.77 2.09 3.79
C VAL A 116 -8.28 3.45 4.23
N CYS A 117 -9.29 4.02 3.57
CA CYS A 117 -9.89 5.28 3.97
C CYS A 117 -10.51 5.22 5.38
N MET A 118 -11.27 4.18 5.68
CA MET A 118 -11.89 3.99 7.00
C MET A 118 -10.82 3.84 8.09
N TRP A 119 -9.79 3.03 7.84
CA TRP A 119 -8.65 2.89 8.74
C TRP A 119 -7.91 4.22 8.92
N LEU A 120 -7.63 4.96 7.85
CA LEU A 120 -6.96 6.27 7.91
C LEU A 120 -7.75 7.28 8.74
N VAL A 121 -9.07 7.39 8.52
CA VAL A 121 -9.94 8.28 9.30
C VAL A 121 -9.87 7.93 10.78
N TRP A 122 -9.95 6.65 11.12
CA TRP A 122 -9.81 6.19 12.50
C TRP A 122 -8.42 6.47 13.07
N PHE A 123 -7.37 6.14 12.33
CA PHE A 123 -5.97 6.32 12.74
C PHE A 123 -5.66 7.80 13.04
N LEU A 124 -6.11 8.71 12.17
CA LEU A 124 -5.98 10.14 12.38
C LEU A 124 -6.81 10.61 13.59
N ARG A 125 -8.04 10.13 13.74
CA ARG A 125 -8.96 10.52 14.83
C ARG A 125 -8.47 10.11 16.22
N PHE A 126 -7.74 9.01 16.34
CA PHE A 126 -7.17 8.52 17.60
C PHE A 126 -5.75 9.02 17.87
N GLY A 127 -5.25 9.95 17.05
CA GLY A 127 -3.91 10.53 17.21
C GLY A 127 -2.80 9.53 16.87
N GLY A 128 -3.09 8.56 16.01
CA GLY A 128 -2.18 7.51 15.56
C GLY A 128 -0.78 8.02 15.27
N PRO A 129 -0.59 9.02 14.37
CA PRO A 129 0.75 9.50 14.03
C PRO A 129 1.54 10.04 15.23
N ALA A 130 0.90 10.78 16.13
CA ALA A 130 1.57 11.38 17.28
C ALA A 130 1.91 10.34 18.36
N ARG A 131 1.02 9.36 18.57
CA ARG A 131 1.20 8.30 19.57
C ARG A 131 2.17 7.21 19.11
N THR A 132 2.12 6.82 17.84
CA THR A 132 3.11 5.89 17.28
C THR A 132 4.48 6.53 17.26
N LEU A 133 4.62 7.80 16.86
CA LEU A 133 5.88 8.53 16.94
C LEU A 133 6.42 8.67 18.37
N ALA A 134 5.55 8.82 19.37
CA ALA A 134 5.97 8.82 20.77
C ALA A 134 6.45 7.44 21.21
N ALA A 135 5.71 6.37 20.88
CA ALA A 135 6.10 5.00 21.18
C ALA A 135 7.44 4.60 20.52
N THR A 136 7.70 5.04 19.28
CA THR A 136 8.98 4.78 18.60
C THR A 136 10.15 5.57 19.21
N LYS A 137 9.89 6.71 19.87
CA LYS A 137 10.96 7.49 20.55
C LYS A 137 11.35 6.90 21.89
N ASP A 138 10.40 6.27 22.57
CA ASP A 138 10.62 5.62 23.87
C ASP A 138 11.21 4.21 23.74
N ASP A 139 11.29 3.66 22.52
CA ASP A 139 11.91 2.36 22.26
C ASP A 139 13.45 2.48 22.31
N PRO A 140 14.13 1.82 23.27
CA PRO A 140 15.59 1.82 23.38
C PRO A 140 16.20 0.89 22.32
N SER A 141 15.91 1.12 21.04
CA SER A 141 16.47 0.29 19.98
C SER A 141 17.96 0.65 19.78
N PRO A 142 18.87 -0.34 19.73
CA PRO A 142 20.30 -0.10 19.57
C PRO A 142 20.69 0.31 18.14
N TRP A 143 19.73 0.52 17.24
CA TRP A 143 20.00 0.77 15.83
C TRP A 143 19.33 2.06 15.39
N ARG A 144 20.13 3.04 14.96
CA ARG A 144 19.61 4.28 14.39
C ARG A 144 19.85 4.29 12.88
N PHE A 145 18.76 4.31 12.12
CA PHE A 145 18.81 4.54 10.68
C PHE A 145 18.91 6.04 10.42
N GLN A 146 20.04 6.51 9.91
CA GLN A 146 20.21 7.89 9.46
C GLN A 146 20.38 7.96 7.94
N ARG A 147 19.89 9.05 7.35
CA ARG A 147 20.14 9.34 5.93
C ARG A 147 21.60 9.75 5.75
N ARG A 148 22.31 9.08 4.84
CA ARG A 148 23.71 9.36 4.51
C ARG A 148 23.86 10.81 4.01
N ARG A 149 24.71 11.59 4.69
CA ARG A 149 25.04 12.96 4.31
C ARG A 149 26.30 13.05 3.43
N GLU A 150 27.28 12.19 3.68
CA GLU A 150 28.53 12.16 2.93
C GLU A 150 28.54 11.04 1.88
N TRP A 151 28.72 11.42 0.61
CA TRP A 151 28.64 10.51 -0.53
C TRP A 151 30.01 10.23 -1.14
N GLN A 152 30.59 9.08 -0.81
CA GLN A 152 31.78 8.56 -1.49
C GLN A 152 31.44 8.01 -2.89
N THR A 153 32.45 7.93 -3.77
CA THR A 153 32.31 7.44 -5.16
C THR A 153 31.69 6.05 -5.24
N LYS A 154 31.99 5.17 -4.28
CA LYS A 154 31.42 3.81 -4.21
C LYS A 154 29.89 3.83 -4.04
N HIS A 155 29.34 4.71 -3.20
CA HIS A 155 27.89 4.82 -2.99
C HIS A 155 27.18 5.36 -4.23
N LYS A 156 27.80 6.33 -4.93
CA LYS A 156 27.29 6.85 -6.20
C LYS A 156 27.29 5.76 -7.29
N ALA A 157 28.32 4.92 -7.32
CA ALA A 157 28.37 3.77 -8.23
C ALA A 157 27.26 2.74 -7.95
N PHE A 158 27.00 2.42 -6.68
CA PHE A 158 25.88 1.54 -6.31
C PHE A 158 24.51 2.11 -6.66
N LEU A 159 24.30 3.43 -6.50
CA LEU A 159 23.09 4.09 -6.98
C LEU A 159 22.95 4.00 -8.51
N GLY A 160 24.04 4.21 -9.24
CA GLY A 160 24.05 4.06 -10.70
C GLY A 160 23.71 2.63 -11.13
N ALA A 161 24.25 1.63 -10.45
CA ALA A 161 23.92 0.22 -10.69
C ALA A 161 22.45 -0.08 -10.36
N ALA A 162 21.92 0.44 -9.26
CA ALA A 162 20.50 0.30 -8.91
C ALA A 162 19.59 0.91 -9.99
N LEU A 163 19.91 2.13 -10.46
CA LEU A 163 19.17 2.77 -11.54
C LEU A 163 19.22 1.93 -12.83
N LEU A 164 20.39 1.39 -13.17
CA LEU A 164 20.55 0.53 -14.34
C LEU A 164 19.69 -0.74 -14.24
N LEU A 165 19.65 -1.38 -13.07
CA LEU A 165 18.82 -2.56 -12.83
C LEU A 165 17.33 -2.25 -13.00
N PHE A 166 16.85 -1.09 -12.54
CA PHE A 166 15.47 -0.65 -12.78
C PHE A 166 15.17 -0.44 -14.26
N VAL A 167 16.09 0.21 -14.99
CA VAL A 167 15.93 0.41 -16.44
C VAL A 167 15.88 -0.94 -17.14
N LEU A 168 16.77 -1.87 -16.79
CA LEU A 168 16.78 -3.21 -17.36
C LEU A 168 15.49 -3.98 -17.07
N ALA A 169 14.97 -3.90 -15.85
CA ALA A 169 13.69 -4.50 -15.47
C ALA A 169 12.53 -3.95 -16.33
N MET A 170 12.44 -2.63 -16.50
CA MET A 170 11.41 -2.00 -17.34
C MET A 170 11.57 -2.38 -18.81
N THR A 171 12.81 -2.36 -19.34
CA THR A 171 13.04 -2.74 -20.73
C THR A 171 12.66 -4.19 -20.98
N ASN A 172 13.00 -5.11 -20.07
CA ASN A 172 12.69 -6.54 -20.23
C ASN A 172 11.17 -6.78 -20.41
N ILE A 173 10.33 -6.16 -19.59
CA ILE A 173 8.87 -6.28 -19.71
C ILE A 173 8.38 -5.68 -21.05
N SER A 174 8.91 -4.52 -21.44
CA SER A 174 8.40 -3.78 -22.60
C SER A 174 8.91 -4.27 -23.96
N THR A 175 10.07 -4.93 -24.02
CA THR A 175 10.72 -5.31 -25.28
C THR A 175 10.74 -6.82 -25.53
N ASN A 176 10.41 -7.64 -24.54
CA ASN A 176 10.39 -9.08 -24.69
C ASN A 176 9.13 -9.54 -25.44
N GLN A 177 9.28 -9.87 -26.72
CA GLN A 177 8.17 -10.32 -27.58
C GLN A 177 7.50 -11.58 -27.02
N GLU A 178 8.27 -12.52 -26.46
CA GLU A 178 7.72 -13.74 -25.88
C GLU A 178 6.81 -13.46 -24.67
N ALA A 179 7.14 -12.44 -23.87
CA ALA A 179 6.31 -12.02 -22.75
C ALA A 179 5.03 -11.31 -23.21
N ILE A 180 5.12 -10.50 -24.28
CA ILE A 180 3.95 -9.81 -24.86
C ILE A 180 2.99 -10.84 -25.47
N ASP A 181 3.51 -11.78 -26.27
CA ASP A 181 2.72 -12.85 -26.89
C ASP A 181 2.07 -13.76 -25.83
N ALA A 182 2.80 -14.06 -24.75
CA ALA A 182 2.27 -14.83 -23.62
C ALA A 182 1.12 -14.10 -22.90
N ARG A 183 1.25 -12.78 -22.68
CA ARG A 183 0.20 -11.95 -22.09
C ARG A 183 -1.07 -11.94 -22.94
N ASP A 184 -0.93 -11.79 -24.26
CA ASP A 184 -2.07 -11.76 -25.18
C ASP A 184 -2.77 -13.13 -25.23
N THR A 185 -1.99 -14.21 -25.20
CA THR A 185 -2.52 -15.59 -25.12
C THR A 185 -3.26 -15.83 -23.80
N LEU A 186 -2.72 -15.34 -22.67
CA LEU A 186 -3.40 -15.41 -21.37
C LEU A 186 -4.73 -14.67 -21.36
N ALA A 187 -4.77 -13.46 -21.92
CA ALA A 187 -6.01 -12.68 -22.02
C ALA A 187 -7.08 -13.42 -22.84
N PHE A 188 -6.68 -14.13 -23.89
CA PHE A 188 -7.57 -14.97 -24.68
C PHE A 188 -8.05 -16.22 -23.90
N CYS A 189 -7.17 -16.87 -23.15
CA CYS A 189 -7.50 -18.01 -22.31
C CYS A 189 -8.50 -17.66 -21.20
N GLU A 190 -8.33 -16.50 -20.56
CA GLU A 190 -9.25 -15.97 -19.57
C GLU A 190 -10.61 -15.64 -20.19
N PHE A 191 -10.62 -14.93 -21.32
CA PHE A 191 -11.86 -14.61 -22.05
C PHE A 191 -12.65 -15.87 -22.45
N SER A 192 -11.96 -16.92 -22.89
CA SER A 192 -12.59 -18.15 -23.37
C SER A 192 -12.88 -19.17 -22.26
N SER A 193 -12.48 -18.92 -21.01
CA SER A 193 -12.56 -19.86 -19.88
C SER A 193 -11.96 -21.25 -20.17
N GLN A 194 -10.96 -21.32 -21.07
CA GLN A 194 -10.37 -22.59 -21.50
C GLN A 194 -9.14 -22.94 -20.66
N LEU A 195 -9.15 -24.13 -20.07
CA LEU A 195 -7.97 -24.76 -19.46
C LEU A 195 -7.28 -25.63 -20.53
N SER A 196 -6.30 -25.06 -21.22
CA SER A 196 -5.47 -25.77 -22.21
C SER A 196 -3.99 -25.75 -21.84
N SER A 197 -3.20 -26.66 -22.44
CA SER A 197 -1.75 -26.69 -22.25
C SER A 197 -1.06 -25.41 -22.72
N GLU A 198 -1.58 -24.77 -23.78
CA GLU A 198 -1.09 -23.49 -24.28
C GLU A 198 -1.28 -22.37 -23.23
N CYS A 199 -2.43 -22.36 -22.54
CA CYS A 199 -2.68 -21.40 -21.46
C CYS A 199 -1.71 -21.58 -20.29
N GLY A 200 -1.40 -22.83 -19.92
CA GLY A 200 -0.41 -23.11 -18.86
C GLY A 200 1.02 -22.68 -19.25
N MET A 201 1.42 -22.92 -20.50
CA MET A 201 2.73 -22.51 -21.01
C MET A 201 2.83 -20.98 -21.16
N ALA A 202 1.76 -20.31 -21.58
CA ALA A 202 1.68 -18.86 -21.62
C ALA A 202 1.77 -18.25 -20.21
N GLN A 203 1.07 -18.85 -19.23
CA GLN A 203 1.17 -18.44 -17.83
C GLN A 203 2.59 -18.54 -17.30
N GLN A 204 3.27 -19.66 -17.53
CA GLN A 204 4.63 -19.86 -17.07
C GLN A 204 5.60 -18.84 -17.67
N ARG A 205 5.50 -18.54 -18.97
CA ARG A 205 6.37 -17.55 -19.63
C ARG A 205 6.14 -16.13 -19.11
N TRP A 206 4.89 -15.78 -18.86
CA TRP A 206 4.53 -14.49 -18.28
C TRP A 206 5.04 -14.37 -16.84
N ASP A 207 4.86 -15.41 -16.04
CA ASP A 207 5.34 -15.47 -14.65
C ASP A 207 6.88 -15.39 -14.58
N ASP A 208 7.60 -16.06 -15.49
CA ASP A 208 9.06 -16.00 -15.57
C ASP A 208 9.55 -14.58 -15.94
N ALA A 209 8.92 -13.93 -16.91
CA ALA A 209 9.27 -12.56 -17.33
C ALA A 209 9.01 -11.54 -16.22
N ILE A 210 7.85 -11.65 -15.56
CA ILE A 210 7.49 -10.84 -14.40
C ILE A 210 8.47 -11.10 -13.24
N GLY A 211 8.77 -12.37 -12.95
CA GLY A 211 9.67 -12.78 -11.88
C GLY A 211 11.07 -12.21 -12.07
N TYR A 212 11.59 -12.23 -13.31
CA TYR A 212 12.85 -11.59 -13.65
C TYR A 212 12.83 -10.09 -13.34
N ALA A 213 11.79 -9.35 -13.76
CA ALA A 213 11.68 -7.92 -13.50
C ALA A 213 11.56 -7.58 -12.01
N TRP A 214 10.81 -8.38 -11.24
CA TRP A 214 10.72 -8.23 -9.77
C TRP A 214 12.07 -8.47 -9.10
N SER A 215 12.81 -9.49 -9.53
CA SER A 215 14.12 -9.81 -8.96
C SER A 215 15.12 -8.66 -9.16
N LEU A 216 15.17 -8.08 -10.37
CA LEU A 216 16.00 -6.93 -10.68
C LEU A 216 15.59 -5.69 -9.89
N SER A 217 14.29 -5.44 -9.78
CA SER A 217 13.74 -4.32 -9.00
C SER A 217 14.02 -4.46 -7.52
N ALA A 218 13.92 -5.67 -6.96
CA ALA A 218 14.24 -5.95 -5.56
C ALA A 218 15.73 -5.72 -5.26
N LEU A 219 16.62 -6.20 -6.14
CA LEU A 219 18.06 -5.94 -6.04
C LEU A 219 18.37 -4.45 -6.15
N ALA A 220 17.72 -3.74 -7.07
CA ALA A 220 17.85 -2.30 -7.22
C ALA A 220 17.42 -1.54 -5.96
N LEU A 221 16.29 -1.91 -5.34
CA LEU A 221 15.83 -1.33 -4.08
C LEU A 221 16.80 -1.61 -2.94
N ALA A 222 17.29 -2.84 -2.81
CA ALA A 222 18.24 -3.20 -1.76
C ALA A 222 19.55 -2.40 -1.88
N LEU A 223 20.11 -2.29 -3.09
CA LEU A 223 21.31 -1.49 -3.36
C LEU A 223 21.05 0.00 -3.16
N GLY A 224 19.90 0.50 -3.64
CA GLY A 224 19.49 1.89 -3.52
C GLY A 224 19.37 2.31 -2.06
N VAL A 225 18.51 1.63 -1.30
CA VAL A 225 18.27 1.91 0.13
C VAL A 225 19.55 1.69 0.94
N GLY A 226 20.29 0.60 0.70
CA GLY A 226 21.55 0.31 1.39
C GLY A 226 22.62 1.37 1.17
N SER A 227 22.64 2.02 0.00
CA SER A 227 23.56 3.14 -0.28
C SER A 227 23.13 4.45 0.41
N MET A 228 21.81 4.69 0.53
CA MET A 228 21.23 5.91 1.09
C MET A 228 21.19 5.93 2.63
N VAL A 229 21.16 4.76 3.27
CA VAL A 229 21.02 4.63 4.72
C VAL A 229 22.37 4.29 5.37
N VAL A 230 22.65 4.92 6.50
CA VAL A 230 23.74 4.53 7.42
C VAL A 230 23.09 3.89 8.63
N ILE A 231 23.56 2.69 8.97
CA ILE A 231 23.17 2.00 10.19
C ILE A 231 24.21 2.37 11.25
N GLU A 232 23.82 3.21 12.21
CA GLU A 232 24.67 3.57 13.34
C GLU A 232 24.39 2.64 14.52
N ARG A 233 25.46 2.14 15.13
CA ARG A 233 25.43 1.44 16.42
C ARG A 233 25.88 2.37 17.54
N PRO A 234 25.32 2.27 18.77
CA PRO A 234 25.86 2.97 19.92
C PRO A 234 27.30 2.48 20.16
N LEU A 235 28.16 3.39 20.62
CA LEU A 235 29.49 3.03 21.12
C LEU A 235 29.34 2.23 22.41
N GLU A 236 30.40 1.55 22.85
CA GLU A 236 30.42 0.77 24.11
C GLU A 236 30.05 1.63 25.33
N ASP A 237 30.28 2.94 25.25
CA ASP A 237 29.93 3.93 26.28
C ASP A 237 28.46 4.40 26.21
N GLY A 238 27.63 3.82 25.33
CA GLY A 238 26.23 4.22 25.14
C GLY A 238 26.02 5.56 24.42
N THR A 239 27.10 6.21 23.97
CA THR A 239 27.05 7.46 23.20
C THR A 239 26.96 7.20 21.69
N TRP A 240 26.43 8.16 20.95
CA TRP A 240 26.30 8.08 19.50
C TRP A 240 27.50 8.75 18.79
N PRO A 241 27.96 8.24 17.64
CA PRO A 241 29.03 8.87 16.88
C PRO A 241 28.60 10.26 16.39
N VAL A 242 29.44 11.27 16.62
CA VAL A 242 29.22 12.65 16.17
C VAL A 242 30.07 12.88 14.92
N HIS A 243 29.43 13.00 13.76
CA HIS A 243 30.12 13.41 12.54
C HIS A 243 30.32 14.92 12.56
N HIS A 244 31.54 15.36 12.85
CA HIS A 244 31.94 16.74 12.61
C HIS A 244 32.02 16.97 11.10
N ALA A 245 31.08 17.74 10.54
CA ALA A 245 31.18 18.22 9.17
C ALA A 245 32.54 18.93 9.03
N ALA A 246 33.36 18.48 8.08
CA ALA A 246 34.72 18.98 7.88
C ALA A 246 34.73 20.51 7.84
N LYS A 247 35.32 21.12 8.88
CA LYS A 247 35.74 22.52 8.85
C LYS A 247 36.84 22.65 7.80
N GLU A 248 36.74 23.67 6.96
CA GLU A 248 37.80 24.11 6.05
C GLU A 248 39.14 24.21 6.80
N PRO A 249 40.27 23.90 6.15
CA PRO A 249 41.56 23.88 6.83
C PRO A 249 41.94 25.30 7.27
N GLU A 250 42.04 25.50 8.58
CA GLU A 250 42.66 26.69 9.18
C GLU A 250 44.10 26.78 8.65
N THR A 251 44.33 27.77 7.80
CA THR A 251 45.67 28.18 7.38
C THR A 251 46.34 28.89 8.54
N THR A 252 47.48 28.34 8.93
CA THR A 252 48.45 28.91 9.86
C THR A 252 48.89 30.29 9.38
N SER A 253 48.69 31.33 10.20
CA SER A 253 49.50 32.55 10.17
C SER A 253 49.50 33.16 11.56
N ALA A 254 50.70 33.29 12.13
CA ALA A 254 50.94 33.95 13.40
C ALA A 254 50.78 35.48 13.27
N ASP A 255 50.32 36.08 14.37
CA ASP A 255 50.62 37.43 14.89
C ASP A 255 50.26 38.67 14.05
N ASP A 256 49.23 39.41 14.47
CA ASP A 256 49.37 40.81 14.92
C ASP A 256 48.02 41.43 15.37
N GLY A 257 48.04 42.20 16.47
CA GLY A 257 47.17 43.39 16.62
C GLY A 257 45.79 43.25 17.28
N VAL A 258 45.72 43.64 18.55
CA VAL A 258 44.52 43.98 19.35
C VAL A 258 43.53 44.92 18.62
N ARG A 259 42.22 44.63 18.71
CA ARG A 259 41.10 45.61 18.83
C ARG A 259 39.76 44.90 19.13
N PRO A 260 39.02 45.26 20.20
CA PRO A 260 37.70 44.70 20.45
C PRO A 260 36.62 45.49 19.69
N LYS A 261 35.66 44.80 19.07
CA LYS A 261 34.42 45.42 18.57
C LYS A 261 33.18 44.73 19.13
N SER A 262 32.52 45.45 20.01
CA SER A 262 31.12 45.29 20.42
C SER A 262 30.16 45.37 19.23
N HIS A 263 29.01 44.70 19.27
CA HIS A 263 27.71 45.37 19.47
C HIS A 263 26.53 44.37 19.55
N HIS A 264 25.52 44.75 20.35
CA HIS A 264 24.14 44.25 20.46
C HIS A 264 23.82 42.95 21.22
N THR A 265 23.73 43.10 22.54
CA THR A 265 22.78 42.39 23.40
C THR A 265 21.33 42.91 23.17
N LYS A 266 20.37 41.99 22.98
CA LYS A 266 18.94 42.31 22.84
C LYS A 266 18.32 42.63 24.21
N LYS A 267 17.74 43.83 24.36
CA LYS A 267 16.94 44.22 25.53
C LYS A 267 15.54 43.58 25.48
N LYS A 268 15.13 42.93 26.58
CA LYS A 268 13.74 42.50 26.84
C LYS A 268 12.90 43.72 27.26
N GLY A 269 11.80 43.99 26.57
CA GLY A 269 10.83 45.03 26.93
C GLY A 269 9.84 44.52 27.98
N SER A 270 9.78 45.20 29.13
CA SER A 270 8.79 45.01 30.19
C SER A 270 7.64 45.99 29.98
N TRP A 271 6.41 45.48 29.86
CA TRP A 271 5.17 46.26 29.84
C TRP A 271 4.73 46.55 31.28
N LYS A 272 4.60 47.83 31.66
CA LYS A 272 3.63 48.24 32.70
C LYS A 272 3.26 49.73 32.63
N ARG A 273 1.96 49.94 32.38
CA ARG A 273 0.99 50.97 32.79
C ARG A 273 1.47 52.35 33.28
N ARG A 274 0.77 53.38 32.80
CA ARG A 274 0.56 54.65 33.50
C ARG A 274 -0.94 54.97 33.49
N GLU A 275 -1.53 55.09 34.68
CA GLU A 275 -2.77 55.82 34.94
C GLU A 275 -2.40 57.25 35.40
N GLU A 276 -3.40 58.14 35.33
CA GLU A 276 -3.49 59.52 35.85
C GLU A 276 -2.91 60.64 34.95
N GLU A 277 -3.80 61.23 34.13
CA GLU A 277 -4.56 62.46 34.47
C GLU A 277 -5.96 62.41 33.82
#